data_AF-A0A831X046-F1
#
_entry.id   AF-A0A831X046-F1
#
_cell.length_a   1.000
_cell.length_b   1.000
_cell.length_c   1.000
_cell.angle_alpha   90.00
_cell.angle_beta   90.00
_cell.angle_gamma   90.00
#
_symmetry.space_group_name_H-M   'P 1'
#
loop_
_entity.id
_entity.type
_entity.pdbx_description
1 polymer ?
#
loop_
_entity_poly.entity_id
_entity_poly.type
_entity_poly.pdbx_seq_one_letter_code
_entity_poly.pdbx_strand_id
1 'polypeptide(L)'
;MLLHLKVGSGYFMAFYALWGLALLLVWSRSEAGRFNWASIALLVSANLLLALSAAGAVIQSISRLSLENRALNQLIVTLLVITAVGALSSVLSKGASLRGAYRRATFVMAAFTYTLIGIRLGYHMMWQTEFYSIPVGAALLVAGYWGVRRLGDKTGVLWLWAGSLLWALPLLLHTLRYRFIVHESSIWHDIGLLLFSLILILGGIVLQLKAPTIVGGASFIIGLSAIVFGFVEWEQKWLSISMIMLALVIFISS
;
A
#
# COMPACT_ATOMS: atom_id res chain seq x y z
N MET A 1 45.87 5.51 5.13
CA MET A 1 44.74 5.57 6.07
C MET A 1 43.52 4.98 5.37
N LEU A 2 43.39 3.66 5.38
CA LEU A 2 42.25 2.96 4.77
C LEU A 2 41.04 3.18 5.67
N LEU A 3 40.05 3.93 5.18
CA LEU A 3 38.74 4.03 5.79
C LEU A 3 38.15 2.61 5.87
N HIS A 4 38.30 1.97 7.04
CA HIS A 4 37.46 0.84 7.43
C HIS A 4 36.04 1.36 7.61
N LEU A 5 35.37 1.65 6.50
CA LEU A 5 33.93 1.72 6.44
C LEU A 5 33.45 0.35 6.92
N LYS A 6 32.97 0.27 8.16
CA LYS A 6 32.15 -0.84 8.64
C LYS A 6 30.86 -0.81 7.83
N VAL A 7 30.94 -1.25 6.58
CA VAL A 7 29.76 -1.51 5.76
C VAL A 7 29.03 -2.61 6.48
N GLY A 8 27.94 -2.24 7.16
CA GLY A 8 27.11 -3.20 7.87
C GLY A 8 26.71 -4.31 6.90
N SER A 9 26.74 -5.55 7.37
CA SER A 9 26.43 -6.72 6.55
C SER A 9 25.06 -6.67 5.86
N GLY A 10 24.17 -5.76 6.28
CA GLY A 10 22.88 -5.51 5.65
C GLY A 10 22.93 -4.91 4.24
N TYR A 11 24.04 -4.29 3.81
CA TYR A 11 24.14 -3.65 2.49
C TYR A 11 24.65 -4.58 1.37
N PHE A 12 25.15 -5.77 1.70
CA PHE A 12 25.67 -6.71 0.69
C PHE A 12 24.59 -7.11 -0.32
N MET A 13 23.36 -7.33 0.12
CA MET A 13 22.26 -7.70 -0.79
C MET A 13 21.91 -6.56 -1.76
N ALA A 14 21.90 -5.31 -1.28
CA ALA A 14 21.69 -4.15 -2.14
C ALA A 14 22.80 -4.01 -3.20
N PHE A 15 24.06 -4.25 -2.79
CA PHE A 15 25.20 -4.25 -3.70
C PHE A 15 25.06 -5.31 -4.79
N TYR A 16 24.73 -6.55 -4.44
CA TYR A 16 24.50 -7.62 -5.42
C TYR A 16 23.34 -7.31 -6.37
N ALA A 17 22.27 -6.68 -5.88
CA ALA A 17 21.17 -6.26 -6.72
C ALA A 17 21.60 -5.19 -7.74
N LEU A 18 22.35 -4.17 -7.30
CA LEU A 18 22.90 -3.15 -8.18
C LEU A 18 23.87 -3.74 -9.22
N TRP A 19 24.70 -4.71 -8.82
CA TRP A 19 25.58 -5.41 -9.74
C TRP A 19 24.78 -6.22 -10.78
N GLY A 20 23.74 -6.92 -10.35
CA GLY A 20 22.81 -7.61 -11.25
C GLY A 20 22.16 -6.65 -12.26
N LEU A 21 21.73 -5.46 -11.82
CA LEU A 21 21.20 -4.41 -12.70
C LEU A 21 22.25 -3.93 -13.71
N ALA A 22 23.50 -3.74 -13.27
CA ALA A 22 24.58 -3.30 -14.14
C ALA A 22 24.85 -4.32 -15.25
N LEU A 23 24.89 -5.62 -14.93
CA LEU A 23 25.00 -6.69 -15.92
C LEU A 23 23.81 -6.71 -16.88
N LEU A 24 22.59 -6.47 -16.38
CA LEU A 24 21.39 -6.39 -17.20
C LEU A 24 21.43 -5.19 -18.16
N LEU A 25 21.96 -4.05 -17.71
CA LEU A 25 22.22 -2.87 -18.56
C LEU A 25 23.23 -3.18 -19.66
N VAL A 26 24.36 -3.83 -19.33
CA VAL A 26 25.36 -4.25 -20.33
C VAL A 26 24.73 -5.22 -21.33
N TRP A 27 23.98 -6.21 -20.85
CA TRP A 27 23.25 -7.13 -21.71
C TRP A 27 22.26 -6.41 -22.64
N SER A 28 21.51 -5.43 -22.11
CA SER A 28 20.52 -4.66 -22.88
C SER A 28 21.15 -3.84 -24.01
N ARG A 29 22.42 -3.44 -23.84
CA ARG A 29 23.21 -2.70 -24.84
C ARG A 29 23.92 -3.59 -25.85
N SER A 30 24.19 -4.87 -25.52
CA SER A 30 24.78 -5.79 -26.49
C SER A 30 23.84 -5.94 -27.70
N GLU A 31 24.40 -5.78 -28.91
CA GLU A 31 23.62 -5.76 -30.15
C GLU A 31 22.85 -7.07 -30.35
N ALA A 32 21.57 -6.93 -30.68
CA ALA A 32 20.61 -8.04 -30.82
C ALA A 32 20.93 -9.04 -31.96
N GLY A 33 22.02 -8.83 -32.71
CA GLY A 33 22.38 -9.60 -33.89
C GLY A 33 23.30 -10.80 -33.67
N ARG A 34 23.91 -10.97 -32.48
CA ARG A 34 24.75 -12.14 -32.18
C ARG A 34 24.30 -12.81 -30.90
N PHE A 35 23.54 -13.90 -31.05
CA PHE A 35 23.32 -14.90 -30.00
C PHE A 35 24.67 -15.56 -29.63
N ASN A 36 25.51 -14.81 -28.94
CA ASN A 36 26.75 -15.30 -28.38
C ASN A 36 26.47 -15.85 -26.98
N TRP A 37 27.02 -17.02 -26.67
CA TRP A 37 26.98 -17.64 -25.34
C TRP A 37 27.23 -16.66 -24.18
N ALA A 38 28.07 -15.64 -24.42
CA ALA A 38 28.39 -14.58 -23.46
C ALA A 38 27.16 -13.73 -23.06
N SER A 39 26.24 -13.42 -23.99
CA SER A 39 25.05 -12.62 -23.66
C SER A 39 24.06 -13.41 -22.81
N ILE A 40 23.93 -14.72 -23.07
CA ILE A 40 23.12 -15.64 -22.24
C ILE A 40 23.73 -15.74 -20.84
N ALA A 41 25.05 -15.93 -20.74
CA ALA A 41 25.75 -15.98 -19.46
C ALA A 41 25.52 -14.69 -18.65
N LEU A 42 25.66 -13.51 -19.27
CA LEU A 42 25.38 -12.22 -18.63
C LEU A 42 23.94 -12.12 -18.09
N LEU A 43 22.95 -12.53 -18.89
CA LEU A 43 21.55 -12.49 -18.49
C LEU A 43 21.27 -13.46 -17.32
N VAL A 44 21.81 -14.68 -17.37
CA VAL A 44 21.65 -15.69 -16.31
C VAL A 44 22.30 -15.20 -15.02
N SER A 45 23.54 -14.69 -15.09
CA SER A 45 24.24 -14.13 -13.93
C SER A 45 23.51 -12.94 -13.34
N ALA A 46 23.01 -12.01 -14.16
CA ALA A 46 22.22 -10.87 -13.71
C ALA A 46 20.96 -11.33 -12.94
N ASN A 47 20.20 -12.25 -13.52
CA ASN A 47 19.00 -12.82 -12.89
C ASN A 47 19.30 -13.54 -11.58
N LEU A 48 20.36 -14.34 -11.55
CA LEU A 48 20.76 -15.10 -10.37
C LEU A 48 21.17 -14.17 -9.22
N LEU A 49 21.90 -13.09 -9.51
CA LEU A 49 22.26 -12.08 -8.52
C LEU A 49 21.03 -11.33 -7.98
N LEU A 50 20.10 -10.94 -8.85
CA LEU A 50 18.85 -10.30 -8.45
C LEU A 50 17.98 -11.23 -7.60
N ALA A 51 17.87 -12.50 -7.98
CA ALA A 51 17.09 -13.49 -7.24
C ALA A 51 17.72 -13.79 -5.87
N LEU A 52 19.03 -14.02 -5.81
CA LEU A 52 19.73 -14.31 -4.56
C LEU A 52 19.75 -13.10 -3.62
N SER A 53 19.93 -11.88 -4.14
CA SER A 53 19.86 -10.66 -3.32
C SER A 53 18.47 -10.44 -2.72
N ALA A 54 17.41 -10.62 -3.52
CA ALA A 54 16.03 -10.54 -3.03
C ALA A 54 15.74 -11.62 -1.98
N ALA A 55 16.05 -12.89 -2.27
CA ALA A 55 15.84 -14.01 -1.35
C ALA A 55 16.63 -13.82 -0.05
N GLY A 56 17.91 -13.44 -0.14
CA GLY A 56 18.76 -13.17 1.02
C GLY A 56 18.23 -12.03 1.88
N ALA A 57 17.78 -10.93 1.27
CA ALA A 57 17.18 -9.82 2.00
C ALA A 57 15.88 -10.21 2.70
N VAL A 58 15.03 -11.03 2.06
CA VAL A 58 13.79 -11.56 2.66
C VAL A 58 14.10 -12.47 3.85
N ILE A 59 14.99 -13.46 3.69
CA ILE A 59 15.38 -14.38 4.77
C ILE A 59 15.98 -13.60 5.94
N GLN A 60 16.88 -12.65 5.67
CA GLN A 60 17.49 -11.83 6.70
C GLN A 60 16.46 -10.97 7.43
N SER A 61 15.45 -10.45 6.70
CA SER A 61 14.36 -9.70 7.30
C SER A 61 13.49 -10.57 8.20
N ILE A 62 13.12 -11.76 7.76
CA ILE A 62 12.33 -12.73 8.54
C ILE A 62 13.06 -13.08 9.84
N SER A 63 14.37 -13.32 9.80
CA SER A 63 15.17 -13.65 10.99
C SER A 63 15.25 -12.52 12.03
N ARG A 64 14.88 -11.29 11.65
CA ARG A 64 14.95 -10.09 12.49
C ARG A 64 13.58 -9.46 12.76
N LEU A 65 12.50 -10.18 12.44
CA LEU A 65 11.13 -9.75 12.70
C LEU A 65 10.88 -9.65 14.21
N SER A 66 11.05 -8.45 14.73
CA SER A 66 10.70 -8.07 16.08
C SER A 66 10.18 -6.63 16.04
N LEU A 67 9.13 -6.36 16.80
CA LEU A 67 8.52 -5.03 16.86
C LEU A 67 9.56 -4.00 17.32
N GLU A 68 9.55 -2.83 16.70
CA GLU A 68 10.42 -1.69 17.03
C GLU A 68 11.94 -1.93 16.87
N ASN A 69 12.35 -3.06 16.28
CA ASN A 69 13.76 -3.38 16.11
C ASN A 69 14.45 -2.41 15.15
N ARG A 70 15.36 -1.57 15.67
CA ARG A 70 16.13 -0.59 14.89
C ARG A 70 16.97 -1.23 13.78
N ALA A 71 17.36 -2.49 13.92
CA ALA A 71 18.11 -3.22 12.90
C ALA A 71 17.32 -3.42 11.59
N LEU A 72 15.99 -3.32 11.63
CA LEU A 72 15.15 -3.40 10.43
C LEU A 72 15.34 -2.17 9.51
N ASN A 73 15.81 -1.02 10.01
CA ASN A 73 16.03 0.16 9.17
C ASN A 73 16.97 -0.13 8.00
N GLN A 74 18.10 -0.81 8.25
CA GLN A 74 19.05 -1.17 7.21
C GLN A 74 18.43 -2.15 6.20
N LEU A 75 17.62 -3.10 6.67
CA LEU A 75 16.95 -4.08 5.82
C LEU A 75 15.86 -3.43 4.95
N ILE A 76 15.09 -2.50 5.51
CA ILE A 76 14.08 -1.73 4.76
C ILE A 76 14.77 -0.95 3.64
N VAL A 77 15.88 -0.26 3.93
CA VAL A 77 16.65 0.46 2.90
C VAL A 77 17.14 -0.51 1.82
N THR A 78 17.70 -1.66 2.20
CA THR A 78 18.14 -2.70 1.26
C THR A 78 16.99 -3.21 0.38
N LEU A 79 15.83 -3.48 0.96
CA LEU A 79 14.65 -3.94 0.22
C LEU A 79 14.07 -2.85 -0.69
N LEU A 80 14.10 -1.58 -0.27
CA LEU A 80 13.74 -0.44 -1.12
C LEU A 80 14.66 -0.36 -2.35
N VAL A 81 15.97 -0.51 -2.15
CA VAL A 81 16.94 -0.54 -3.26
C VAL A 81 16.66 -1.72 -4.20
N ILE A 82 16.44 -2.93 -3.66
CA ILE A 82 16.12 -4.12 -4.46
C ILE A 82 14.81 -3.91 -5.24
N THR A 83 13.80 -3.30 -4.62
CA THR A 83 12.52 -2.97 -5.25
C THR A 83 12.71 -1.96 -6.39
N ALA A 84 13.48 -0.89 -6.17
CA ALA A 84 13.81 0.09 -7.20
C ALA A 84 14.59 -0.54 -8.36
N VAL A 85 15.57 -1.40 -8.06
CA VAL A 85 16.32 -2.17 -9.04
C VAL A 85 15.40 -3.09 -9.85
N GLY A 86 14.47 -3.79 -9.19
CA GLY A 86 13.47 -4.63 -9.86
C GLY A 86 12.57 -3.83 -10.81
N ALA A 87 12.12 -2.65 -10.37
CA ALA A 87 11.32 -1.74 -11.19
C ALA A 87 12.09 -1.31 -12.44
N LEU A 88 13.35 -0.88 -12.29
CA LEU A 88 14.22 -0.51 -13.41
C LEU A 88 14.49 -1.70 -14.34
N SER A 89 14.74 -2.89 -13.78
CA SER A 89 14.96 -4.12 -14.55
C SER A 89 13.74 -4.47 -15.40
N SER A 90 12.52 -4.20 -14.91
CA SER A 90 11.30 -4.38 -15.68
C SER A 90 11.23 -3.46 -16.91
N VAL A 91 11.67 -2.20 -16.77
CA VAL A 91 11.69 -1.22 -17.87
C VAL A 91 12.77 -1.58 -18.91
N LEU A 92 13.94 -1.99 -18.45
CA LEU A 92 15.11 -2.31 -19.29
C LEU A 92 14.97 -3.63 -20.05
N SER A 93 14.10 -4.54 -19.58
CA SER A 93 13.92 -5.86 -20.18
C SER A 93 13.23 -5.78 -21.54
N LYS A 94 13.88 -6.31 -22.58
CA LYS A 94 13.35 -6.37 -23.95
C LYS A 94 12.22 -7.39 -24.13
N GLY A 95 12.24 -8.49 -23.39
CA GLY A 95 11.22 -9.56 -23.49
C GLY A 95 9.97 -9.30 -22.64
N ALA A 96 8.78 -9.47 -23.23
CA ALA A 96 7.50 -9.28 -22.54
C ALA A 96 7.34 -10.21 -21.32
N SER A 97 7.77 -11.47 -21.44
CA SER A 97 7.73 -12.46 -20.34
C SER A 97 8.62 -12.03 -19.16
N LEU A 98 9.88 -11.66 -19.42
CA LEU A 98 10.81 -11.20 -18.39
C LEU A 98 10.35 -9.90 -17.73
N ARG A 99 9.87 -8.93 -18.53
CA ARG A 99 9.28 -7.69 -18.01
C ARG A 99 8.12 -7.97 -17.06
N GLY A 100 7.23 -8.89 -17.42
CA GLY A 100 6.12 -9.32 -16.58
C GLY A 100 6.59 -10.01 -15.28
N ALA A 101 7.63 -10.84 -15.36
CA ALA A 101 8.23 -11.49 -14.19
C ALA A 101 8.85 -10.46 -13.23
N TYR A 102 9.68 -9.53 -13.71
CA TYR A 102 10.26 -8.47 -12.88
C TYR A 102 9.21 -7.57 -12.27
N ARG A 103 8.16 -7.20 -13.02
CA ARG A 103 7.08 -6.37 -12.48
C ARG A 103 6.33 -7.07 -11.34
N ARG A 104 6.03 -8.37 -11.49
CA ARG A 104 5.41 -9.18 -10.42
C ARG A 104 6.32 -9.32 -9.20
N ALA A 105 7.60 -9.65 -9.42
CA ALA A 105 8.59 -9.75 -8.34
C ALA A 105 8.76 -8.42 -7.59
N THR A 106 8.83 -7.30 -8.32
CA THR A 106 8.91 -5.96 -7.75
C THR A 106 7.68 -5.63 -6.91
N PHE A 107 6.48 -5.99 -7.38
CA PHE A 107 5.26 -5.77 -6.62
C PHE A 107 5.24 -6.57 -5.31
N VAL A 108 5.65 -7.85 -5.35
CA VAL A 108 5.79 -8.69 -4.15
C VAL A 108 6.81 -8.09 -3.18
N MET A 109 7.96 -7.64 -3.68
CA MET A 109 8.99 -7.01 -2.86
C MET A 109 8.53 -5.67 -2.27
N ALA A 110 7.79 -4.86 -3.02
CA ALA A 110 7.21 -3.61 -2.53
C ALA A 110 6.21 -3.88 -1.40
N ALA A 111 5.32 -4.86 -1.57
CA ALA A 111 4.38 -5.28 -0.53
C ALA A 111 5.11 -5.77 0.73
N PHE A 112 6.14 -6.62 0.57
CA PHE A 112 6.95 -7.09 1.68
C PHE A 112 7.68 -5.96 2.41
N THR A 113 8.26 -5.02 1.65
CA THR A 113 8.94 -3.83 2.19
C THR A 113 7.97 -2.95 2.99
N TYR A 114 6.77 -2.72 2.45
CA TYR A 114 5.73 -1.97 3.13
C TYR A 114 5.32 -2.63 4.46
N THR A 115 5.15 -3.95 4.46
CA THR A 115 4.81 -4.70 5.67
C THR A 115 5.91 -4.54 6.74
N LEU A 116 7.18 -4.61 6.34
CA LEU A 116 8.29 -4.41 7.28
C LEU A 116 8.38 -2.99 7.83
N ILE A 117 8.04 -1.97 7.03
CA ILE A 117 7.93 -0.59 7.52
C ILE A 117 6.85 -0.53 8.62
N GLY A 118 5.70 -1.18 8.40
CA GLY A 118 4.64 -1.28 9.41
C GLY A 118 5.15 -1.88 10.72
N ILE A 119 5.76 -3.07 10.65
CA ILE A 119 6.32 -3.76 11.83
C ILE A 119 7.39 -2.91 12.53
N ARG A 120 8.24 -2.21 11.75
CA ARG A 120 9.28 -1.34 12.29
C ARG A 120 8.71 -0.14 13.07
N LEU A 121 7.60 0.41 12.60
CA LEU A 121 6.88 1.50 13.26
C LEU A 121 6.07 1.01 14.48
N GLY A 122 6.13 -0.28 14.81
CA GLY A 122 5.39 -0.87 15.93
C GLY A 122 3.97 -1.28 15.55
N TYR A 123 3.61 -1.23 14.26
CA TYR A 123 2.27 -1.60 13.83
C TYR A 123 2.07 -3.13 13.83
N HIS A 124 1.27 -3.62 14.76
CA HIS A 124 0.86 -5.01 14.86
C HIS A 124 -0.19 -5.36 13.80
N MET A 125 0.11 -6.36 12.97
CA MET A 125 -0.69 -6.74 11.80
C MET A 125 -2.14 -7.12 12.12
N MET A 126 -2.38 -7.71 13.29
CA MET A 126 -3.73 -8.09 13.74
C MET A 126 -4.56 -6.95 14.34
N TRP A 127 -3.90 -5.93 14.89
CA TRP A 127 -4.58 -4.88 15.67
C TRP A 127 -4.72 -3.56 14.91
N GLN A 128 -3.78 -3.26 14.01
CA GLN A 128 -3.76 -2.04 13.20
C GLN A 128 -3.94 -2.40 11.72
N THR A 129 -5.06 -3.03 11.42
CA THR A 129 -5.38 -3.50 10.07
C THR A 129 -5.54 -2.35 9.08
N GLU A 130 -5.85 -1.13 9.55
CA GLU A 130 -5.94 0.09 8.76
C GLU A 130 -4.63 0.38 8.00
N PHE A 131 -3.47 0.24 8.64
CA PHE A 131 -2.19 0.52 7.99
C PHE A 131 -1.93 -0.43 6.82
N TYR A 132 -2.26 -1.71 6.95
CA TYR A 132 -1.98 -2.74 5.95
C TYR A 132 -3.05 -2.82 4.85
N SER A 133 -4.28 -2.42 5.16
CA SER A 133 -5.41 -2.50 4.23
C SER A 133 -5.47 -1.32 3.26
N ILE A 134 -5.09 -0.10 3.68
CA ILE A 134 -5.18 1.11 2.86
C ILE A 134 -4.44 0.97 1.51
N PRO A 135 -3.15 0.56 1.44
CA PRO A 135 -2.45 0.44 0.16
C PRO A 135 -3.04 -0.65 -0.74
N VAL A 136 -3.52 -1.74 -0.15
CA VAL A 136 -4.17 -2.83 -0.90
C VAL A 136 -5.50 -2.31 -1.47
N GLY A 137 -6.28 -1.56 -0.69
CA GLY A 137 -7.50 -0.90 -1.12
C GLY A 137 -7.24 0.07 -2.26
N ALA A 138 -6.20 0.91 -2.14
CA ALA A 138 -5.78 1.84 -3.18
C ALA A 138 -5.36 1.12 -4.48
N ALA A 139 -4.60 0.04 -4.38
CA ALA A 139 -4.19 -0.76 -5.54
C ALA A 139 -5.41 -1.38 -6.25
N LEU A 140 -6.37 -1.91 -5.49
CA LEU A 140 -7.62 -2.45 -6.03
C LEU A 140 -8.49 -1.37 -6.68
N LEU A 141 -8.54 -0.15 -6.13
CA LEU A 141 -9.23 0.97 -6.76
C LEU A 141 -8.61 1.36 -8.10
N VAL A 142 -7.28 1.47 -8.17
CA VAL A 142 -6.58 1.80 -9.41
C VAL A 142 -6.80 0.70 -10.46
N ALA A 143 -6.66 -0.56 -10.06
CA ALA A 143 -6.87 -1.70 -10.94
C ALA A 143 -8.34 -1.80 -11.40
N GLY A 144 -9.30 -1.59 -10.51
CA GLY A 144 -10.72 -1.55 -10.83
C GLY A 144 -11.07 -0.41 -11.77
N TYR A 145 -10.53 0.80 -11.55
CA TYR A 145 -10.70 1.94 -12.44
C TYR A 145 -10.19 1.64 -13.86
N TRP A 146 -8.99 1.07 -13.96
CA TRP A 146 -8.42 0.67 -15.25
C TRP A 146 -9.24 -0.44 -15.91
N GLY A 147 -9.71 -1.44 -15.15
CA GLY A 147 -10.54 -2.53 -15.66
C GLY A 147 -11.86 -2.04 -16.23
N VAL A 148 -12.55 -1.14 -15.53
CA VAL A 148 -13.81 -0.56 -16.02
C VAL A 148 -13.58 0.33 -17.23
N ARG A 149 -12.57 1.21 -17.21
CA ARG A 149 -12.35 2.21 -18.29
C ARG A 149 -11.76 1.60 -19.56
N ARG A 150 -10.87 0.62 -19.46
CA ARG A 150 -10.17 0.06 -20.64
C ARG A 150 -10.82 -1.19 -21.19
N LEU A 151 -11.40 -2.03 -20.33
CA LEU A 151 -11.85 -3.37 -20.72
C LEU A 151 -13.38 -3.51 -20.68
N GLY A 152 -14.09 -2.52 -20.13
CA GLY A 152 -15.54 -2.65 -19.88
C GLY A 152 -15.87 -3.82 -18.96
N ASP A 153 -14.89 -4.26 -18.16
CA ASP A 153 -14.97 -5.52 -17.45
C ASP A 153 -15.83 -5.38 -16.18
N LYS A 154 -16.82 -6.26 -16.04
CA LYS A 154 -17.66 -6.37 -14.85
C LYS A 154 -16.83 -6.68 -13.61
N THR A 155 -15.70 -7.39 -13.76
CA THR A 155 -14.79 -7.64 -12.64
C THR A 155 -14.18 -6.34 -12.10
N GLY A 156 -13.93 -5.34 -12.96
CA GLY A 156 -13.41 -4.04 -12.54
C GLY A 156 -14.34 -3.33 -11.53
N VAL A 157 -15.66 -3.51 -11.67
CA VAL A 157 -16.65 -2.98 -10.71
C VAL A 157 -16.51 -3.66 -9.34
N LEU A 158 -16.31 -4.99 -9.30
CA LEU A 158 -16.07 -5.71 -8.05
C LEU A 158 -14.79 -5.23 -7.36
N TRP A 159 -13.74 -4.95 -8.13
CA TRP A 159 -12.48 -4.44 -7.60
C TRP A 159 -12.61 -3.02 -7.06
N LEU A 160 -13.43 -2.17 -7.69
CA LEU A 160 -13.77 -0.85 -7.16
C LEU A 160 -14.51 -0.95 -5.82
N TRP A 161 -15.49 -1.85 -5.69
CA TRP A 161 -16.19 -2.08 -4.43
C TRP A 161 -15.26 -2.62 -3.35
N ALA A 162 -14.51 -3.67 -3.66
CA ALA A 162 -13.56 -4.29 -2.74
C ALA A 162 -12.49 -3.28 -2.30
N GLY A 163 -11.92 -2.51 -3.23
CA GLY A 163 -10.92 -1.49 -2.93
C GLY A 163 -11.47 -0.36 -2.07
N SER A 164 -12.68 0.13 -2.35
CA SER A 164 -13.33 1.17 -1.54
C SER A 164 -13.60 0.69 -0.12
N LEU A 165 -14.12 -0.54 0.02
CA LEU A 165 -14.40 -1.16 1.33
C LEU A 165 -13.13 -1.41 2.11
N LEU A 166 -12.10 -1.98 1.49
CA LEU A 166 -10.83 -2.26 2.16
C LEU A 166 -10.12 -0.99 2.61
N TRP A 167 -10.34 0.13 1.93
CA TRP A 167 -9.82 1.44 2.34
C TRP A 167 -10.62 2.02 3.51
N ALA A 168 -11.94 2.10 3.40
CA ALA A 168 -12.77 2.83 4.36
C ALA A 168 -13.15 2.01 5.60
N LEU A 169 -13.43 0.71 5.43
CA LEU A 169 -13.98 -0.13 6.50
C LEU A 169 -13.00 -0.33 7.67
N PRO A 170 -11.70 -0.61 7.47
CA PRO A 170 -10.78 -0.78 8.59
C PRO A 170 -10.64 0.50 9.41
N LEU A 171 -10.56 1.66 8.76
CA LEU A 171 -10.55 2.97 9.42
C LEU A 171 -11.85 3.21 10.22
N LEU A 172 -12.99 2.87 9.63
CA LEU A 172 -14.29 3.01 10.28
C LEU A 172 -14.41 2.09 11.50
N LEU A 173 -14.04 0.81 11.37
CA LEU A 173 -14.07 -0.13 12.49
C LEU A 173 -13.11 0.29 13.61
N HIS A 174 -11.93 0.82 13.25
CA HIS A 174 -10.96 1.29 14.22
C HIS A 174 -11.50 2.50 15.00
N THR A 175 -12.02 3.52 14.32
CA THR A 175 -12.63 4.70 14.97
C THR A 175 -13.81 4.32 15.86
N LEU A 176 -14.71 3.45 15.39
CA LEU A 176 -15.84 2.95 16.18
C LEU A 176 -15.38 2.16 17.41
N ARG A 177 -14.39 1.26 17.26
CA ARG A 177 -13.85 0.48 18.38
C ARG A 177 -13.25 1.39 19.45
N TYR A 178 -12.39 2.34 19.06
CA TYR A 178 -11.76 3.24 20.04
C TYR A 178 -12.80 4.07 20.79
N ARG A 179 -13.78 4.59 20.07
CA ARG A 179 -14.80 5.44 20.66
C ARG A 179 -15.80 4.68 21.55
N PHE A 180 -16.29 3.53 21.12
CA PHE A 180 -17.38 2.83 21.82
C PHE A 180 -16.91 1.71 22.74
N ILE A 181 -15.74 1.11 22.51
CA ILE A 181 -15.22 0.02 23.32
C ILE A 181 -14.13 0.53 24.25
N VAL A 182 -13.15 1.27 23.73
CA VAL A 182 -12.01 1.78 24.54
C VAL A 182 -12.37 3.06 25.28
N HIS A 183 -13.42 3.77 24.85
CA HIS A 183 -13.86 5.06 25.42
C HIS A 183 -12.79 6.16 25.29
N GLU A 184 -11.91 6.03 24.30
CA GLU A 184 -10.89 7.02 23.96
C GLU A 184 -11.15 7.56 22.56
N SER A 185 -11.18 8.89 22.42
CA SER A 185 -11.24 9.54 21.10
C SER A 185 -9.83 9.87 20.65
N SER A 186 -9.39 9.24 19.56
CA SER A 186 -8.16 9.63 18.87
C SER A 186 -8.49 10.56 17.71
N ILE A 187 -8.28 11.87 17.92
CA ILE A 187 -8.53 12.93 16.94
C ILE A 187 -7.89 12.60 15.58
N TRP A 188 -6.69 12.02 15.58
CA TRP A 188 -5.97 11.66 14.35
C TRP A 188 -6.68 10.59 13.52
N HIS A 189 -7.31 9.61 14.16
CA HIS A 189 -8.05 8.57 13.46
C HIS A 189 -9.36 9.10 12.90
N ASP A 190 -10.04 9.98 13.64
CA ASP A 190 -11.26 10.64 13.18
C ASP A 190 -10.99 11.53 11.96
N ILE A 191 -9.93 12.35 12.00
CA ILE A 191 -9.49 13.15 10.85
C ILE A 191 -9.12 12.25 9.67
N GLY A 192 -8.37 11.17 9.93
CA GLY A 192 -7.99 10.20 8.90
C GLY A 192 -9.20 9.61 8.20
N LEU A 193 -10.17 9.10 8.95
CA LEU A 193 -11.41 8.55 8.40
C LEU A 193 -12.13 9.59 7.53
N LEU A 194 -12.39 10.78 8.05
CA LEU A 194 -13.11 11.83 7.32
C LEU A 194 -12.38 12.23 6.03
N LEU A 195 -11.05 12.41 6.10
CA LEU A 195 -10.23 12.76 4.95
C LEU A 195 -10.25 11.67 3.88
N PHE A 196 -10.05 10.40 4.26
CA PHE A 196 -10.07 9.30 3.30
C PHE A 196 -11.47 9.06 2.70
N SER A 197 -12.52 9.19 3.51
CA SER A 197 -13.89 9.14 3.01
C SER A 197 -14.17 10.29 2.03
N LEU A 198 -13.70 11.51 2.31
CA LEU A 198 -13.83 12.64 1.39
C LEU A 198 -13.06 12.41 0.08
N ILE A 199 -11.84 11.86 0.14
CA ILE A 199 -11.07 11.47 -1.05
C ILE A 199 -11.85 10.46 -1.90
N LEU A 200 -12.49 9.47 -1.29
CA LEU A 200 -13.33 8.49 -2.01
C LEU A 200 -14.56 9.13 -2.65
N ILE A 201 -15.22 10.07 -1.97
CA ILE A 201 -16.36 10.82 -2.51
C ILE A 201 -15.92 11.67 -3.70
N LEU A 202 -14.91 12.53 -3.52
CA LEU A 202 -14.43 13.43 -4.56
C LEU A 202 -13.83 12.65 -5.74
N GLY A 203 -13.02 11.65 -5.47
CA GLY A 203 -12.46 10.77 -6.50
C GLY A 203 -13.56 10.01 -7.25
N GLY A 204 -14.59 9.55 -6.53
CA GLY A 204 -15.76 8.93 -7.12
C GLY A 204 -16.57 9.87 -8.01
N ILE A 205 -16.82 11.10 -7.59
CA ILE A 205 -17.54 12.12 -8.38
C ILE A 205 -16.73 12.51 -9.63
N VAL A 206 -15.45 12.86 -9.46
CA VAL A 206 -14.57 13.31 -10.56
C VAL A 206 -14.40 12.21 -11.61
N LEU A 207 -14.24 10.96 -11.19
CA LEU A 207 -14.07 9.82 -12.10
C LEU A 207 -15.39 9.18 -12.55
N GLN A 208 -16.54 9.68 -12.05
CA GLN A 208 -17.90 9.16 -12.27
C GLN A 208 -18.06 7.68 -11.84
N LEU A 209 -17.47 7.31 -10.70
CA LEU A 209 -17.50 5.96 -10.13
C LEU A 209 -18.46 5.89 -8.95
N LYS A 210 -19.52 5.08 -9.07
CA LYS A 210 -20.54 4.92 -8.02
C LYS A 210 -20.00 4.26 -6.74
N ALA A 211 -19.22 3.19 -6.87
CA ALA A 211 -18.73 2.41 -5.73
C ALA A 211 -17.94 3.25 -4.69
N PRO A 212 -16.86 3.98 -5.06
CA PRO A 212 -16.13 4.80 -4.10
C PRO A 212 -16.97 5.97 -3.55
N THR A 213 -17.89 6.54 -4.36
CA THR A 213 -18.79 7.60 -3.88
C THR A 213 -19.73 7.10 -2.78
N ILE A 214 -20.35 5.94 -2.98
CA ILE A 214 -21.30 5.36 -2.03
C ILE A 214 -20.56 4.92 -0.75
N VAL A 215 -19.46 4.18 -0.87
CA VAL A 215 -18.70 3.71 0.30
C VAL A 215 -18.09 4.89 1.05
N GLY A 216 -17.49 5.84 0.35
CA GLY A 216 -16.95 7.07 0.94
C GLY A 216 -18.04 7.87 1.65
N GLY A 217 -19.19 8.08 1.01
CA GLY A 217 -20.33 8.79 1.59
C GLY A 217 -20.88 8.11 2.84
N ALA A 218 -21.09 6.79 2.79
CA ALA A 218 -21.57 6.01 3.92
C ALA A 218 -20.58 6.09 5.10
N SER A 219 -19.29 5.85 4.86
CA SER A 219 -18.27 5.95 5.91
C SER A 219 -18.13 7.37 6.47
N PHE A 220 -18.26 8.41 5.64
CA PHE A 220 -18.25 9.80 6.07
C PHE A 220 -19.42 10.11 7.00
N ILE A 221 -20.65 9.73 6.62
CA ILE A 221 -21.86 9.96 7.42
C ILE A 221 -21.77 9.22 8.75
N ILE A 222 -21.37 7.93 8.73
CA ILE A 222 -21.23 7.14 9.96
C ILE A 222 -20.13 7.73 10.86
N GLY A 223 -18.97 8.08 10.28
CA GLY A 223 -17.86 8.68 11.02
C GLY A 223 -18.24 10.01 11.65
N LEU A 224 -18.87 10.91 10.90
CA LEU A 224 -19.34 12.20 11.40
C LEU A 224 -20.41 12.03 12.48
N SER A 225 -21.34 11.08 12.29
CA SER A 225 -22.33 10.74 13.32
C SER A 225 -21.67 10.25 14.60
N ALA A 226 -20.71 9.31 14.50
CA ALA A 226 -19.96 8.82 15.66
C ALA A 226 -19.20 9.95 16.37
N ILE A 227 -18.64 10.89 15.61
CA ILE A 227 -17.98 12.10 16.14
C ILE A 227 -18.98 12.95 16.93
N VAL A 228 -20.07 13.37 16.31
CA VAL A 228 -21.11 14.20 16.93
C VAL A 228 -21.67 13.52 18.18
N PHE A 229 -22.08 12.25 18.08
CA PHE A 229 -22.65 11.52 19.21
C PHE A 229 -21.65 11.21 20.33
N GLY A 230 -20.34 11.26 20.08
CA GLY A 230 -19.37 11.09 21.17
C GLY A 230 -18.97 12.40 21.85
N PHE A 231 -19.15 13.56 21.22
CA PHE A 231 -18.91 14.86 21.86
C PHE A 231 -20.08 15.37 22.68
N VAL A 232 -21.30 14.95 22.31
CA VAL A 232 -22.51 15.36 23.03
C VAL A 232 -22.62 14.53 24.31
N GLU A 233 -22.49 15.17 25.48
CA GLU A 233 -22.80 14.55 26.77
C GLU A 233 -24.21 13.95 26.71
N TRP A 234 -24.43 12.80 27.34
CA TRP A 234 -25.66 12.00 27.16
C TRP A 234 -26.96 12.79 27.38
N GLU A 235 -26.95 13.83 28.22
CA GLU A 235 -28.09 14.72 28.42
C GLU A 235 -28.42 15.61 27.22
N GLN A 236 -27.43 16.00 26.41
CA GLN A 236 -27.63 16.83 25.20
C GLN A 236 -27.93 16.01 23.94
N LYS A 237 -27.80 14.67 23.95
CA LYS A 237 -28.02 13.81 22.77
C LYS A 237 -29.48 13.82 22.33
N TRP A 238 -30.41 13.79 23.30
CA TRP A 238 -31.84 13.88 23.01
C TRP A 238 -32.21 15.20 22.34
N LEU A 239 -31.53 16.28 22.70
CA LEU A 239 -31.76 17.61 22.14
C LEU A 239 -31.21 17.72 20.71
N SER A 240 -30.03 17.15 20.42
CA SER A 240 -29.50 17.10 19.04
C SER A 240 -30.33 16.20 18.11
N ILE A 241 -30.76 15.03 18.59
CA ILE A 241 -31.60 14.11 17.78
C ILE A 241 -32.95 14.75 17.48
N SER A 242 -33.58 15.39 18.47
CA SER A 242 -34.85 16.10 18.25
C SER A 242 -34.70 17.28 17.30
N MET A 243 -33.59 18.03 17.34
CA MET A 243 -33.33 19.11 16.37
C MET A 243 -33.10 18.59 14.94
N ILE A 244 -32.37 17.48 14.77
CA ILE A 244 -32.15 16.87 13.44
C ILE A 244 -33.47 16.32 12.88
N MET A 245 -34.28 15.63 13.69
CA MET A 245 -35.60 15.14 13.29
C MET A 245 -36.55 16.31 12.94
N LEU A 246 -36.56 17.36 13.75
CA LEU A 246 -37.35 18.57 13.48
C LEU A 246 -36.95 19.21 12.15
N ALA A 247 -35.65 19.36 11.90
CA ALA A 247 -35.14 19.91 10.65
C ALA A 247 -35.51 19.03 9.44
N LEU A 248 -35.47 17.71 9.59
CA LEU A 248 -35.85 16.77 8.53
C LEU A 248 -37.36 16.83 8.23
N VAL A 249 -38.21 16.99 9.25
CA VAL A 249 -39.66 17.19 9.09
C VAL A 249 -39.98 18.52 8.42
N ILE A 250 -39.29 19.60 8.78
CA ILE A 250 -39.47 20.91 8.12
C ILE A 250 -39.05 20.82 6.66
N PHE A 251 -37.93 20.15 6.36
CA PHE A 251 -37.43 20.00 4.99
C PHE A 251 -38.32 19.12 4.11
N ILE A 252 -38.98 18.10 4.67
CA ILE A 252 -39.92 17.26 3.94
C ILE A 252 -41.29 17.94 3.76
N SER A 253 -41.66 18.85 4.67
CA SER A 253 -42.93 19.57 4.62
C SER A 253 -42.89 20.89 3.82
N SER A 254 -41.70 21.38 3.45
CA SER A 254 -41.47 22.50 2.52
C SER A 254 -41.36 22.04 1.07
#